data_AF-A0A846RPP8-F1
#
_entry.id   AF-A0A846RPP8-F1
#
_cell.length_a   1.000
_cell.length_b   1.000
_cell.length_c   1.000
_cell.angle_alpha   90.00
_cell.angle_beta   90.00
_cell.angle_gamma   90.00
#
_symmetry.space_group_name_H-M   'P 1'
#
loop_
_entity.id
_entity.type
_entity.pdbx_description
1 polymer ?
#
loop_
_entity_poly.entity_id
_entity_poly.type
_entity_poly.pdbx_seq_one_letter_code
_entity_poly.pdbx_strand_id
1 'polypeptide(L)'
;MTSHQASQSKPARSAPQRRGSIRGRQGLAGWLFIAPIILILGLFLVIPVLMAAWVSVSDWTGRGSPFSGSVNFVGTENYSTILGGEGLIGRDFGTSIRNNFYYVVLVVPLQTALSLFLAVMVNRQILKGRGFFRTAFYFPSVTSSVAITVLWLFLFSATGVVNKVLSFFAIEGPNWFQDPRGVLHILLGVVGLDQAPDALQDPAFLGISGWEWLAGPSVAMTAFVLMAIFTTSGTFMLLFIAALQNVSGEVQEAAMMDGATGWQRFRRVTLPMLRPTLFTVLTLGLIGTWQVFDQIYTGTQGGPAKTTLTPAYLSFNSAFVDQQWGVGAAIAFVLFAIIVVLTLVQRWALRERDVPRRRRMVPAGVSGGSSAAAAPGIAAPKDEKRDTH
;
A
#
# COMPACT_ATOMS: atom_id res chain seq x y z
N MET A 1 39.38 -80.65 33.37
CA MET A 1 39.54 -79.78 32.18
C MET A 1 38.66 -78.54 32.36
N THR A 2 39.33 -77.44 32.73
CA THR A 2 38.97 -76.02 32.57
C THR A 2 37.51 -75.57 32.68
N SER A 3 37.15 -75.19 33.91
CA SER A 3 36.04 -74.29 34.25
C SER A 3 36.41 -72.84 33.95
N HIS A 4 35.81 -72.23 32.91
CA HIS A 4 35.89 -70.78 32.68
C HIS A 4 34.73 -70.07 33.39
N GLN A 5 35.05 -69.38 34.48
CA GLN A 5 34.17 -68.38 35.10
C GLN A 5 34.04 -67.17 34.15
N ALA A 6 32.82 -66.86 33.71
CA ALA A 6 32.51 -65.66 32.96
C ALA A 6 32.43 -64.46 33.91
N SER A 7 33.41 -63.56 33.79
CA SER A 7 33.45 -62.26 34.46
C SER A 7 32.36 -61.34 33.91
N GLN A 8 31.42 -60.94 34.75
CA GLN A 8 30.40 -59.94 34.44
C GLN A 8 31.04 -58.54 34.41
N SER A 9 31.12 -57.92 33.23
CA SER A 9 31.52 -56.52 33.09
C SER A 9 30.33 -55.60 33.34
N LYS A 10 30.44 -54.76 34.39
CA LYS A 10 29.52 -53.67 34.73
C LYS A 10 29.39 -52.69 33.54
N PRO A 11 28.18 -52.23 33.17
CA PRO A 11 28.05 -51.19 32.17
C PRO A 11 28.61 -49.87 32.72
N ALA A 12 29.57 -49.29 31.99
CA ALA A 12 30.14 -47.99 32.31
C ALA A 12 29.03 -46.93 32.28
N ARG A 13 28.86 -46.21 33.40
CA ARG A 13 27.94 -45.06 33.48
C ARG A 13 28.42 -43.99 32.49
N SER A 14 27.63 -43.74 31.46
CA SER A 14 27.84 -42.63 30.53
C SER A 14 27.77 -41.31 31.29
N ALA A 15 28.83 -40.51 31.19
CA ALA A 15 28.87 -39.16 31.74
C ALA A 15 27.79 -38.29 31.06
N PRO A 16 27.18 -37.33 31.79
CA PRO A 16 26.17 -36.46 31.21
C PRO A 16 26.85 -35.56 30.15
N GLN A 17 26.56 -35.81 28.87
CA GLN A 17 26.93 -34.90 27.80
C GLN A 17 26.31 -33.53 28.10
N ARG A 18 27.16 -32.55 28.43
CA ARG A 18 26.76 -31.15 28.53
C ARG A 18 26.14 -30.75 27.20
N ARG A 19 24.80 -30.68 27.15
CA ARG A 19 24.06 -30.03 26.07
C ARG A 19 24.42 -28.55 26.12
N GLY A 20 25.57 -28.19 25.55
CA GLY A 20 25.93 -26.81 25.26
C GLY A 20 24.76 -26.21 24.50
N SER A 21 24.15 -25.15 25.04
CA SER A 21 22.87 -24.66 24.56
C SER A 21 22.98 -24.32 23.07
N ILE A 22 22.35 -25.15 22.27
CA ILE A 22 22.25 -25.05 20.80
C ILE A 22 21.81 -23.64 20.35
N ARG A 23 21.17 -22.87 21.24
CA ARG A 23 20.74 -21.49 21.07
C ARG A 23 21.85 -20.46 20.81
N GLY A 24 23.06 -20.59 21.39
CA GLY A 24 24.09 -19.56 21.31
C GLY A 24 24.82 -19.51 19.96
N ARG A 25 25.28 -20.67 19.49
CA ARG A 25 26.02 -20.81 18.22
C ARG A 25 25.13 -20.68 17.00
N GLN A 26 23.88 -21.18 17.07
CA GLN A 26 22.89 -20.99 16.01
C GLN A 26 22.42 -19.53 15.92
N GLY A 27 22.30 -18.83 17.06
CA GLY A 27 21.97 -17.40 17.08
C GLY A 27 23.03 -16.56 16.40
N LEU A 28 24.31 -16.80 16.70
CA LEU A 28 25.42 -16.06 16.09
C LEU A 28 25.54 -16.33 14.59
N ALA A 29 25.32 -17.57 14.15
CA ALA A 29 25.23 -17.90 12.72
C ALA A 29 24.06 -17.18 12.02
N GLY A 30 22.89 -17.09 12.69
CA GLY A 30 21.75 -16.33 12.19
C GLY A 30 22.04 -14.83 12.04
N TRP A 31 22.66 -14.21 13.05
CA TRP A 31 23.08 -12.81 12.97
C TRP A 31 24.11 -12.56 11.88
N LEU A 32 25.09 -13.45 11.71
CA LEU A 32 26.10 -13.33 10.66
C LEU A 32 25.50 -13.46 9.25
N PHE A 33 24.44 -14.26 9.09
CA PHE A 33 23.71 -14.39 7.83
C PHE A 33 22.88 -13.14 7.49
N ILE A 34 22.31 -12.47 8.49
CA ILE A 34 21.50 -11.25 8.30
C ILE A 34 22.39 -9.98 8.35
N ALA A 35 23.62 -10.07 8.86
CA ALA A 35 24.53 -8.92 9.00
C ALA A 35 24.75 -8.14 7.69
N PRO A 36 24.93 -8.76 6.50
CA PRO A 36 25.11 -8.01 5.26
C PRO A 36 23.89 -7.15 4.91
N ILE A 37 22.67 -7.68 5.07
CA ILE A 37 21.45 -6.92 4.78
C ILE A 37 21.21 -5.83 5.83
N ILE A 38 21.49 -6.08 7.11
CA ILE A 38 21.40 -5.05 8.15
C ILE A 38 22.39 -3.93 7.89
N LEU A 39 23.61 -4.25 7.46
CA LEU A 39 24.63 -3.25 7.14
C LEU A 39 24.19 -2.39 5.96
N ILE A 40 23.69 -3.01 4.89
CA ILE A 40 23.19 -2.29 3.71
C ILE A 40 22.00 -1.40 4.09
N LEU A 41 21.01 -1.92 4.83
CA LEU A 41 19.86 -1.12 5.27
C LEU A 41 20.27 -0.01 6.24
N GLY A 42 21.20 -0.29 7.16
CA GLY A 42 21.73 0.72 8.07
C GLY A 42 22.42 1.85 7.33
N LEU A 43 23.34 1.51 6.42
CA LEU A 43 24.16 2.46 5.68
C LEU A 43 23.37 3.27 4.66
N PHE A 44 22.48 2.64 3.89
CA PHE A 44 21.79 3.27 2.76
C PHE A 44 20.36 3.73 3.05
N LEU A 45 19.73 3.26 4.13
CA LEU A 45 18.37 3.66 4.49
C LEU A 45 18.36 4.42 5.83
N VAL A 46 18.91 3.84 6.90
CA VAL A 46 18.80 4.45 8.24
C VAL A 46 19.64 5.72 8.34
N ILE A 47 20.91 5.69 7.91
CA ILE A 47 21.80 6.87 8.02
C ILE A 47 21.26 8.07 7.21
N PRO A 48 20.88 7.96 5.92
CA PRO A 48 20.31 9.08 5.17
C PRO A 48 19.02 9.64 5.77
N VAL A 49 18.15 8.78 6.33
CA VAL A 49 16.93 9.23 7.02
C VAL A 49 17.28 10.02 8.28
N LEU A 50 18.23 9.56 9.10
CA LEU A 50 18.68 10.30 10.28
C LEU A 50 19.35 11.63 9.90
N MET A 51 20.14 11.66 8.82
CA MET A 51 20.71 12.90 8.30
C MET A 51 19.63 13.87 7.83
N ALA A 52 18.63 13.38 7.08
CA ALA A 52 17.49 14.20 6.67
C ALA A 52 16.70 14.73 7.88
N ALA A 53 16.55 13.92 8.93
CA ALA A 53 15.89 14.35 10.16
C ALA A 53 16.64 15.51 10.83
N TRP A 54 17.98 15.44 10.88
CA TRP A 54 18.82 16.56 11.33
C TRP A 54 18.68 17.80 10.45
N VAL A 55 18.69 17.63 9.12
CA VAL A 55 18.47 18.72 8.17
C VAL A 55 17.11 19.39 8.39
N SER A 56 16.05 18.62 8.70
CA SER A 56 14.71 19.16 8.92
C SER A 56 14.58 20.12 10.11
N VAL A 57 15.50 20.05 11.08
CA VAL A 57 15.51 20.87 12.31
C VAL A 57 16.68 21.87 12.33
N SER A 58 17.38 22.04 11.21
CA SER A 58 18.52 22.95 11.07
C SER A 58 18.33 23.96 9.95
N ASP A 59 19.22 24.96 9.89
CA ASP A 59 19.29 26.00 8.85
C ASP A 59 20.18 25.61 7.67
N TRP A 60 20.42 24.31 7.47
CA TRP A 60 21.37 23.87 6.45
C TRP A 60 20.89 24.25 5.03
N THR A 61 21.76 24.96 4.30
CA THR A 61 21.49 25.48 2.95
C THR A 61 22.00 24.56 1.83
N GLY A 62 22.32 23.29 2.14
CA GLY A 62 22.81 22.34 1.15
C GLY A 62 24.30 22.46 0.79
N ARG A 63 25.00 23.44 1.37
CA ARG A 63 26.43 23.69 1.10
C ARG A 63 27.28 23.12 2.22
N GLY A 64 28.33 22.37 1.86
CA GLY A 64 29.21 21.72 2.82
C GLY A 64 28.54 20.55 3.55
N SER A 65 29.15 20.12 4.66
CA SER A 65 28.58 19.04 5.50
C SER A 65 27.42 19.57 6.35
N PRO A 66 26.29 18.86 6.48
CA PRO A 66 25.21 19.23 7.39
C PRO A 66 25.60 19.18 8.87
N PHE A 67 26.77 18.61 9.19
CA PHE A 67 27.33 18.53 10.54
C PHE A 67 28.48 19.51 10.79
N SER A 68 28.70 20.49 9.90
CA SER A 68 29.69 21.53 10.16
C SER A 68 29.20 22.46 11.27
N GLY A 69 30.13 23.07 12.02
CA GLY A 69 29.80 24.05 13.08
C GLY A 69 29.14 25.34 12.58
N SER A 70 28.95 25.48 11.26
CA SER A 70 28.22 26.59 10.63
C SER A 70 26.72 26.32 10.48
N VAL A 71 26.26 25.10 10.79
CA VAL A 71 24.84 24.71 10.74
C VAL A 71 24.26 24.86 12.13
N ASN A 72 23.31 25.76 12.29
CA ASN A 72 22.63 26.01 13.55
C ASN A 72 21.38 25.14 13.66
N PHE A 73 21.07 24.77 14.90
CA PHE A 73 19.82 24.11 15.24
C PHE A 73 18.72 25.17 15.38
N VAL A 74 17.71 25.08 14.51
CA VAL A 74 16.57 26.02 14.44
C VAL A 74 15.33 25.42 15.09
N GLY A 75 15.39 24.14 15.48
CA GLY A 75 14.28 23.45 16.16
C GLY A 75 13.08 23.26 15.25
N THR A 76 11.95 23.87 15.59
CA THR A 76 10.65 23.65 14.91
C THR A 76 10.31 24.71 13.87
N GLU A 77 11.20 25.68 13.60
CA GLU A 77 10.90 26.80 12.70
C GLU A 77 10.48 26.33 11.31
N ASN A 78 11.23 25.41 10.69
CA ASN A 78 10.89 24.82 9.39
C ASN A 78 9.47 24.22 9.39
N TYR A 79 9.08 23.55 10.47
CA TYR A 79 7.75 22.94 10.61
C TYR A 79 6.66 24.02 10.80
N SER A 80 6.94 25.07 11.56
CA SER A 80 5.99 26.18 11.76
C SER A 80 5.74 26.96 10.48
N THR A 81 6.75 27.16 9.63
CA THR A 81 6.62 27.83 8.34
C THR A 81 5.70 27.05 7.38
N ILE A 82 5.72 25.73 7.46
CA ILE A 82 4.91 24.85 6.60
C ILE A 82 3.49 24.69 7.16
N LEU A 83 3.36 24.43 8.46
CA LEU A 83 2.07 24.11 9.11
C LEU A 83 1.29 25.35 9.54
N GLY A 84 1.96 26.50 9.67
CA GLY A 84 1.32 27.76 10.04
C GLY A 84 0.34 28.28 8.98
N GLY A 85 0.45 27.81 7.74
CA GLY A 85 -0.42 28.24 6.63
C GLY A 85 -0.20 29.69 6.18
N GLU A 86 0.74 30.40 6.81
CA GLU A 86 1.14 31.76 6.44
C GLU A 86 2.28 31.73 5.41
N GLY A 87 2.30 32.74 4.54
CA GLY A 87 3.30 32.86 3.48
C GLY A 87 3.10 31.90 2.30
N LEU A 88 4.01 32.00 1.33
CA LEU A 88 3.93 31.23 0.08
C LEU A 88 4.08 29.72 0.32
N ILE A 89 5.02 29.32 1.17
CA ILE A 89 5.34 27.91 1.45
C ILE A 89 4.18 27.24 2.20
N GLY A 90 3.62 27.89 3.22
CA GLY A 90 2.48 27.36 3.97
C GLY A 90 1.25 27.14 3.08
N ARG A 91 0.94 28.12 2.22
CA ARG A 91 -0.17 28.01 1.26
C ARG A 91 0.08 26.94 0.19
N ASP A 92 1.31 26.82 -0.31
CA ASP A 92 1.68 25.78 -1.27
C ASP A 92 1.58 24.39 -0.64
N PHE A 93 1.99 24.25 0.62
CA PHE A 93 1.81 23.01 1.38
C PHE A 93 0.32 22.67 1.53
N GLY A 94 -0.52 23.61 1.99
CA GLY A 94 -1.96 23.42 2.08
C GLY A 94 -2.60 23.02 0.75
N THR A 95 -2.18 23.68 -0.34
CA THR A 95 -2.62 23.37 -1.71
C THR A 95 -2.23 21.93 -2.09
N SER A 96 -0.99 21.54 -1.81
CA SER A 96 -0.48 20.20 -2.11
C SER A 96 -1.22 19.10 -1.34
N ILE A 97 -1.56 19.37 -0.07
CA ILE A 97 -2.34 18.45 0.77
C ILE A 97 -3.75 18.30 0.23
N ARG A 98 -4.42 19.41 -0.13
CA ARG A 98 -5.77 19.39 -0.73
C ARG A 98 -5.78 18.56 -2.02
N ASN A 99 -4.88 18.88 -2.94
CA ASN A 99 -4.82 18.22 -4.24
C ASN A 99 -4.60 16.71 -4.08
N ASN A 100 -3.67 16.33 -3.19
CA ASN A 100 -3.34 14.94 -2.95
C ASN A 100 -4.43 14.19 -2.17
N PHE A 101 -5.17 14.88 -1.28
CA PHE A 101 -6.34 14.31 -0.62
C PHE A 101 -7.40 13.87 -1.64
N TYR A 102 -7.77 14.74 -2.58
CA TYR A 102 -8.70 14.39 -3.65
C TYR A 102 -8.17 13.25 -4.53
N TYR A 103 -6.86 13.28 -4.83
CA TYR A 103 -6.22 12.20 -5.57
C TYR A 103 -6.37 10.85 -4.84
N VAL A 104 -6.07 10.78 -3.54
CA VAL A 104 -6.18 9.55 -2.73
C VAL A 104 -7.63 9.06 -2.63
N VAL A 105 -8.57 9.95 -2.31
CA VAL A 105 -9.99 9.62 -2.10
C VAL A 105 -10.63 9.10 -3.39
N LEU A 106 -10.17 9.54 -4.56
CA LEU A 106 -10.66 9.06 -5.84
C LEU A 106 -9.92 7.80 -6.30
N VAL A 107 -8.59 7.84 -6.31
CA VAL A 107 -7.77 6.75 -6.86
C VAL A 107 -7.96 5.46 -6.06
N VAL A 108 -7.83 5.50 -4.73
CA VAL A 108 -7.79 4.25 -3.93
C VAL A 108 -9.09 3.44 -4.06
N PRO A 109 -10.29 4.01 -3.90
CA PRO A 109 -11.53 3.23 -4.04
C PRO A 109 -11.80 2.80 -5.48
N LEU A 110 -11.61 3.70 -6.46
CA LEU A 110 -11.89 3.40 -7.86
C LEU A 110 -10.94 2.33 -8.42
N GLN A 111 -9.66 2.45 -8.11
CA GLN A 111 -8.64 1.46 -8.48
C GLN A 111 -8.91 0.11 -7.81
N THR A 112 -9.29 0.09 -6.53
CA THR A 112 -9.63 -1.16 -5.84
C THR A 112 -10.87 -1.82 -6.43
N ALA A 113 -11.91 -1.03 -6.73
CA ALA A 113 -13.13 -1.52 -7.36
C ALA A 113 -12.84 -2.07 -8.77
N LEU A 114 -12.10 -1.32 -9.59
CA LEU A 114 -11.72 -1.71 -10.94
C LEU A 114 -10.85 -2.97 -10.94
N SER A 115 -9.82 -3.03 -10.09
CA SER A 115 -8.94 -4.19 -9.99
C SER A 115 -9.66 -5.44 -9.52
N LEU A 116 -10.57 -5.34 -8.55
CA LEU A 116 -11.41 -6.45 -8.12
C LEU A 116 -12.36 -6.90 -9.24
N PHE A 117 -12.98 -5.95 -9.95
CA PHE A 117 -13.85 -6.24 -11.09
C PHE A 117 -13.10 -6.99 -12.19
N LEU A 118 -11.94 -6.48 -12.61
CA LEU A 118 -11.08 -7.13 -13.59
C LEU A 118 -10.62 -8.51 -13.11
N ALA A 119 -10.28 -8.66 -11.83
CA ALA A 119 -9.86 -9.93 -11.26
C ALA A 119 -10.97 -10.97 -11.31
N VAL A 120 -12.20 -10.60 -10.92
CA VAL A 120 -13.37 -11.48 -11.00
C VAL A 120 -13.67 -11.86 -12.45
N MET A 121 -13.58 -10.92 -13.39
CA MET A 121 -13.77 -11.21 -14.81
C MET A 121 -12.75 -12.21 -15.33
N VAL A 122 -11.45 -11.95 -15.13
CA VAL A 122 -10.37 -12.80 -15.64
C VAL A 122 -10.34 -14.16 -14.94
N ASN A 123 -10.76 -14.23 -13.67
CA ASN A 123 -10.81 -15.48 -12.91
C ASN A 123 -11.98 -16.41 -13.30
N ARG A 124 -12.99 -15.92 -14.05
CA ARG A 124 -14.12 -16.77 -14.46
C ARG A 124 -13.65 -17.91 -15.36
N GLN A 125 -14.10 -19.13 -15.03
CA GLN A 125 -13.79 -20.36 -15.75
C GLN A 125 -14.23 -20.36 -17.23
N ILE A 126 -15.09 -19.42 -17.64
CA ILE A 126 -15.64 -19.30 -19.00
C ILE A 126 -14.76 -18.50 -19.96
N LEU A 127 -13.82 -17.65 -19.48
CA LEU A 127 -13.04 -16.81 -20.40
C LEU A 127 -12.01 -17.64 -21.18
N LYS A 128 -12.20 -17.75 -22.50
CA LYS A 128 -11.15 -18.21 -23.44
C LYS A 128 -10.15 -17.06 -23.59
N GLY A 129 -8.85 -17.33 -23.39
CA GLY A 129 -7.79 -16.31 -23.53
C GLY A 129 -7.38 -15.56 -22.25
N ARG A 130 -7.54 -16.15 -21.06
CA ARG A 130 -7.15 -15.52 -19.77
C ARG A 130 -5.72 -14.95 -19.73
N GLY A 131 -4.77 -15.65 -20.36
CA GLY A 131 -3.37 -15.20 -20.43
C GLY A 131 -3.23 -13.86 -21.14
N PHE A 132 -3.93 -13.67 -22.26
CA PHE A 132 -3.90 -12.43 -23.02
C PHE A 132 -4.47 -11.26 -22.21
N PHE A 133 -5.68 -11.40 -21.65
CA PHE A 133 -6.29 -10.34 -20.84
C PHE A 133 -5.48 -9.99 -19.59
N ARG A 134 -4.94 -11.01 -18.91
CA ARG A 134 -4.06 -10.81 -17.76
C ARG A 134 -2.84 -9.97 -18.12
N THR A 135 -2.18 -10.31 -19.23
CA THR A 135 -1.00 -9.56 -19.71
C THR A 135 -1.40 -8.16 -20.19
N ALA A 136 -2.49 -8.01 -20.94
CA ALA A 136 -2.94 -6.72 -21.46
C ALA A 136 -3.27 -5.72 -20.35
N PHE A 137 -3.98 -6.14 -19.30
CA PHE A 137 -4.31 -5.26 -18.17
C PHE A 137 -3.13 -5.04 -17.23
N TYR A 138 -2.18 -5.98 -17.15
CA TYR A 138 -0.97 -5.83 -16.34
C TYR A 138 0.10 -4.98 -17.02
N PHE A 139 0.13 -4.95 -18.36
CA PHE A 139 1.16 -4.27 -19.15
C PHE A 139 1.41 -2.81 -18.72
N PRO A 140 0.37 -1.97 -18.49
CA PRO A 140 0.57 -0.58 -18.07
C PRO A 140 1.26 -0.40 -16.72
N SER A 141 1.28 -1.44 -15.88
CA SER A 141 1.95 -1.38 -14.57
C SER A 141 3.44 -1.66 -14.63
N VAL A 142 3.90 -2.28 -15.72
CA VAL A 142 5.30 -2.65 -15.94
C VAL A 142 6.03 -1.59 -16.77
N THR A 143 5.29 -0.71 -17.43
CA THR A 143 5.90 0.39 -18.19
C THR A 143 6.54 1.41 -17.25
N SER A 144 7.58 2.10 -17.73
CA SER A 144 8.19 3.18 -16.96
C SER A 144 7.17 4.28 -16.69
N SER A 145 7.11 4.73 -15.43
CA SER A 145 6.26 5.85 -14.98
C SER A 145 6.46 7.10 -15.83
N VAL A 146 7.70 7.39 -16.23
CA VAL A 146 8.05 8.53 -17.09
C VAL A 146 7.46 8.34 -18.49
N ALA A 147 7.66 7.17 -19.09
CA ALA A 147 7.20 6.89 -20.45
C ALA A 147 5.68 6.93 -20.58
N ILE A 148 4.96 6.33 -19.62
CA ILE A 148 3.50 6.36 -19.63
C ILE A 148 2.96 7.77 -19.42
N THR A 149 3.63 8.58 -18.58
CA THR A 149 3.26 9.98 -18.37
C THR A 149 3.36 10.79 -19.66
N VAL A 150 4.45 10.65 -20.41
CA VAL A 150 4.63 11.34 -21.71
C VAL A 150 3.54 10.92 -22.71
N LEU A 151 3.21 9.62 -22.78
CA LEU A 151 2.12 9.14 -23.63
C LEU A 151 0.77 9.72 -23.18
N TRP A 152 0.53 9.83 -21.88
CA TRP A 152 -0.70 10.38 -21.32
C TRP A 152 -0.85 11.86 -21.64
N LEU A 153 0.23 12.65 -21.52
CA LEU A 153 0.25 14.07 -21.89
C LEU A 153 -0.15 14.26 -23.36
N PHE A 154 0.34 13.41 -24.26
CA PHE A 154 -0.05 13.45 -25.68
C PHE A 154 -1.52 13.07 -25.88
N LEU A 155 -1.99 12.03 -25.19
CA LEU A 155 -3.37 11.54 -25.30
C LEU A 155 -4.41 12.57 -24.84
N PHE A 156 -4.10 13.28 -23.75
CA PHE A 156 -4.93 14.31 -23.11
C PHE A 156 -4.60 15.74 -23.59
N SER A 157 -3.75 15.89 -24.61
CA SER A 157 -3.53 17.19 -25.24
C SER A 157 -4.82 17.72 -25.89
N ALA A 158 -4.89 19.03 -26.15
CA ALA A 158 -6.10 19.66 -26.70
C ALA A 158 -6.58 19.01 -28.02
N THR A 159 -5.65 18.55 -28.86
CA THR A 159 -5.90 17.84 -30.13
C THR A 159 -5.72 16.32 -30.02
N GLY A 160 -5.56 15.82 -28.80
CA GLY A 160 -5.30 14.42 -28.47
C GLY A 160 -6.49 13.51 -28.74
N VAL A 161 -6.24 12.20 -28.62
CA VAL A 161 -7.24 11.16 -28.89
C VAL A 161 -8.43 11.27 -27.93
N VAL A 162 -8.19 11.62 -26.66
CA VAL A 162 -9.28 11.74 -25.67
C VAL A 162 -10.27 12.81 -26.10
N ASN A 163 -9.81 14.00 -26.50
CA ASN A 163 -10.69 15.07 -26.97
C ASN A 163 -11.41 14.71 -28.26
N LYS A 164 -10.79 13.95 -29.17
CA LYS A 164 -11.46 13.42 -30.37
C LYS A 164 -12.56 12.40 -30.06
N VAL A 165 -12.35 11.57 -29.04
CA VAL A 165 -13.39 10.63 -28.57
C VAL A 165 -14.53 11.39 -27.90
N LEU A 166 -14.24 12.43 -27.12
CA LEU A 166 -15.28 13.26 -26.52
C LEU A 166 -16.10 14.02 -27.57
N SER A 167 -15.44 14.58 -28.58
CA SER A 167 -16.14 15.28 -29.67
C SER A 167 -17.02 14.35 -30.51
N PHE A 168 -16.70 13.06 -30.59
CA PHE A 168 -17.58 12.05 -31.19
C PHE A 168 -18.92 11.92 -30.45
N PHE A 169 -18.92 12.13 -29.13
CA PHE A 169 -20.14 12.20 -28.31
C PHE A 169 -20.71 13.62 -28.18
N ALA A 170 -20.28 14.56 -29.03
CA ALA A 170 -20.66 15.97 -29.01
C ALA A 170 -20.30 16.70 -27.69
N ILE A 171 -19.28 16.22 -26.96
CA ILE A 171 -18.76 16.87 -25.75
C ILE A 171 -17.48 17.63 -26.14
N GLU A 172 -17.47 18.94 -25.95
CA GLU A 172 -16.24 19.74 -26.07
C GLU A 172 -15.29 19.38 -24.91
N GLY A 173 -14.22 18.65 -25.23
CA GLY A 173 -13.22 18.24 -24.24
C GLY A 173 -12.49 19.47 -23.67
N PRO A 174 -12.29 19.55 -22.34
CA PRO A 174 -11.59 20.67 -21.74
C PRO A 174 -10.10 20.65 -22.13
N ASN A 175 -9.42 21.77 -21.90
CA ASN A 175 -7.97 21.82 -22.03
C ASN A 175 -7.32 21.26 -20.77
N TRP A 176 -7.17 19.94 -20.75
CA TRP A 176 -6.86 19.16 -19.54
C TRP A 176 -5.69 19.71 -18.73
N PHE A 177 -4.60 20.12 -19.38
CA PHE A 177 -3.38 20.57 -18.68
C PHE A 177 -3.22 22.08 -18.59
N GLN A 178 -4.20 22.85 -19.10
CA GLN A 178 -4.16 24.32 -19.03
C GLN A 178 -5.32 24.91 -18.21
N ASP A 179 -6.39 24.15 -17.97
CA ASP A 179 -7.52 24.60 -17.15
C ASP A 179 -7.27 24.34 -15.65
N PRO A 180 -7.09 25.39 -14.83
CA PRO A 180 -6.86 25.25 -13.39
C PRO A 180 -8.15 25.02 -12.59
N ARG A 181 -9.32 25.09 -13.22
CA ARG A 181 -10.59 25.00 -12.49
C ARG A 181 -10.81 23.61 -11.91
N GLY A 182 -11.37 23.59 -10.71
CA GLY A 182 -11.85 22.37 -10.06
C GLY A 182 -13.08 21.83 -10.78
N VAL A 183 -13.20 20.51 -10.93
CA VAL A 183 -14.36 19.88 -11.59
C VAL A 183 -15.66 20.22 -10.86
N LEU A 184 -15.64 20.33 -9.53
CA LEU A 184 -16.83 20.71 -8.77
C LEU A 184 -17.18 22.19 -8.97
N HIS A 185 -16.18 23.08 -9.08
CA HIS A 185 -16.43 24.48 -9.43
C HIS A 185 -16.99 24.64 -10.84
N ILE A 186 -16.54 23.84 -11.81
CA ILE A 186 -17.14 23.84 -13.15
C ILE A 186 -18.62 23.46 -13.07
N LEU A 187 -18.96 22.44 -12.27
CA LEU A 187 -20.36 22.02 -12.06
C LEU A 187 -21.18 23.08 -11.31
N LEU A 188 -20.61 23.73 -10.31
CA LEU A 188 -21.25 24.81 -9.56
C LEU A 188 -21.46 26.06 -10.42
N GLY A 189 -20.54 26.36 -11.33
CA GLY A 189 -20.67 27.44 -12.29
C GLY A 189 -21.83 27.24 -13.27
N VAL A 190 -22.13 25.98 -13.65
CA VAL A 190 -23.35 25.67 -14.42
C VAL A 190 -24.62 26.03 -13.64
N VAL A 191 -24.58 26.00 -12.31
CA VAL A 191 -25.68 26.40 -11.41
C VAL A 191 -25.63 27.89 -11.05
N GLY A 192 -24.66 28.65 -11.58
CA GLY A 192 -24.50 30.10 -11.36
C GLY A 192 -23.75 30.48 -10.09
N LEU A 193 -23.06 29.53 -9.43
CA LEU A 193 -22.24 29.77 -8.24
C LEU A 193 -20.76 29.86 -8.61
N ASP A 194 -20.38 30.92 -9.33
CA ASP A 194 -19.00 31.15 -9.78
C ASP A 194 -18.11 31.85 -8.75
N GLN A 195 -18.71 32.53 -7.76
CA GLN A 195 -17.99 33.28 -6.75
C GLN A 195 -18.11 32.60 -5.39
N ALA A 196 -17.03 32.71 -4.60
CA ALA A 196 -16.99 32.20 -3.24
C ALA A 196 -18.06 32.89 -2.39
N PRO A 197 -19.01 32.13 -1.80
CA PRO A 197 -19.92 32.69 -0.80
C PRO A 197 -19.09 33.34 0.32
N ASP A 198 -19.52 34.51 0.82
CA ASP A 198 -18.76 35.28 1.82
C ASP A 198 -18.34 34.45 3.04
N ALA A 199 -19.15 33.46 3.43
CA ALA A 199 -18.87 32.52 4.51
C ALA A 199 -17.69 31.55 4.27
N LEU A 200 -17.22 31.39 3.04
CA LEU A 200 -16.17 30.43 2.63
C LEU A 200 -14.90 31.11 2.11
N GLN A 201 -14.82 32.43 2.19
CA GLN A 201 -13.66 33.20 1.72
C GLN A 201 -12.50 33.16 2.72
N ASP A 202 -12.80 33.06 4.01
CA ASP A 202 -11.77 33.01 5.05
C ASP A 202 -10.92 31.74 4.95
N PRO A 203 -9.58 31.84 5.18
CA PRO A 203 -8.69 30.69 5.20
C PRO A 203 -9.12 29.73 6.32
N ALA A 204 -9.55 28.53 5.94
CA ALA A 204 -10.10 27.55 6.86
C ALA A 204 -9.01 26.62 7.41
N PHE A 205 -8.22 26.01 6.52
CA PHE A 205 -7.22 25.00 6.90
C PHE A 205 -5.95 25.15 6.07
N LEU A 206 -4.80 25.24 6.74
CA LEU A 206 -3.46 25.39 6.12
C LEU A 206 -3.38 26.52 5.08
N GLY A 207 -4.01 27.67 5.36
CA GLY A 207 -4.00 28.83 4.45
C GLY A 207 -4.89 28.67 3.21
N ILE A 208 -5.72 27.62 3.15
CA ILE A 208 -6.66 27.34 2.05
C ILE A 208 -8.09 27.66 2.51
N SER A 209 -8.82 28.42 1.70
CA SER A 209 -10.21 28.79 1.99
C SER A 209 -11.16 27.60 1.84
N GLY A 210 -12.32 27.67 2.50
CA GLY A 210 -13.35 26.63 2.38
C GLY A 210 -13.85 26.48 0.93
N TRP A 211 -13.92 27.59 0.19
CA TRP A 211 -14.29 27.59 -1.23
C TRP A 211 -13.28 26.83 -2.09
N GLU A 212 -12.00 27.02 -1.81
CA GLU A 212 -10.92 26.34 -2.48
C GLU A 212 -10.90 24.83 -2.20
N TRP A 213 -11.31 24.39 -1.01
CA TRP A 213 -11.55 22.97 -0.73
C TRP A 213 -12.71 22.44 -1.56
N LEU A 214 -13.82 23.19 -1.66
CA LEU A 214 -15.00 22.77 -2.43
C LEU A 214 -14.75 22.65 -3.94
N ALA A 215 -13.65 23.19 -4.46
CA ALA A 215 -13.27 23.09 -5.87
C ALA A 215 -13.18 21.64 -6.39
N GLY A 216 -12.81 20.71 -5.51
CA GLY A 216 -12.49 19.34 -5.91
C GLY A 216 -11.18 19.24 -6.72
N PRO A 217 -10.92 18.09 -7.37
CA PRO A 217 -9.73 17.95 -8.22
C PRO A 217 -9.83 18.88 -9.43
N SER A 218 -8.72 19.48 -9.85
CA SER A 218 -8.67 20.21 -11.12
C SER A 218 -8.82 19.29 -12.31
N VAL A 219 -9.19 19.85 -13.46
CA VAL A 219 -9.23 19.11 -14.73
C VAL A 219 -7.89 18.38 -14.98
N ALA A 220 -6.76 19.06 -14.75
CA ALA A 220 -5.43 18.45 -14.89
C ALA A 220 -5.23 17.27 -13.92
N MET A 221 -5.63 17.43 -12.66
CA MET A 221 -5.50 16.36 -11.68
C MET A 221 -6.35 15.13 -12.05
N THR A 222 -7.53 15.32 -12.66
CA THR A 222 -8.35 14.19 -13.11
C THR A 222 -7.67 13.33 -14.16
N ALA A 223 -6.89 13.93 -15.07
CA ALA A 223 -6.10 13.17 -16.04
C ALA A 223 -5.05 12.28 -15.35
N PHE A 224 -4.40 12.78 -14.29
CA PHE A 224 -3.48 11.98 -13.47
C PHE A 224 -4.17 10.92 -12.63
N VAL A 225 -5.38 11.18 -12.10
CA VAL A 225 -6.20 10.18 -11.41
C VAL A 225 -6.52 9.01 -12.35
N LEU A 226 -6.95 9.30 -13.58
CA LEU A 226 -7.22 8.27 -14.59
C LEU A 226 -5.96 7.49 -14.96
N MET A 227 -4.83 8.19 -15.12
CA MET A 227 -3.54 7.56 -15.38
C MET A 227 -3.17 6.59 -14.26
N ALA A 228 -3.28 7.03 -13.01
CA ALA A 228 -2.94 6.25 -11.84
C ALA A 228 -3.80 4.98 -11.77
N ILE A 229 -5.12 5.10 -11.91
CA ILE A 229 -6.04 3.96 -11.93
C ILE A 229 -5.65 2.98 -13.04
N PHE A 230 -5.32 3.48 -14.23
CA PHE A 230 -4.92 2.66 -15.37
C PHE A 230 -3.62 1.90 -15.11
N THR A 231 -2.58 2.57 -14.60
CA THR A 231 -1.25 1.96 -14.41
C THR A 231 -1.20 1.01 -13.23
N THR A 232 -2.06 1.17 -12.23
CA THR A 232 -1.96 0.42 -10.97
C THR A 232 -3.06 -0.63 -10.78
N SER A 233 -4.20 -0.52 -11.49
CA SER A 233 -5.28 -1.51 -11.42
C SER A 233 -4.83 -2.90 -11.87
N GLY A 234 -3.92 -2.99 -12.85
CA GLY A 234 -3.37 -4.25 -13.34
C GLY A 234 -2.59 -5.03 -12.29
N THR A 235 -1.73 -4.37 -11.51
CA THR A 235 -0.98 -5.02 -10.42
C THR A 235 -1.91 -5.53 -9.34
N PHE A 236 -2.87 -4.70 -8.91
CA PHE A 236 -3.82 -5.08 -7.86
C PHE A 236 -4.80 -6.16 -8.31
N MET A 237 -5.14 -6.19 -9.60
CA MET A 237 -5.89 -7.28 -10.20
C MET A 237 -5.17 -8.61 -9.98
N LEU A 238 -3.84 -8.67 -10.19
CA LEU A 238 -3.07 -9.91 -9.97
C LEU A 238 -3.10 -10.38 -8.51
N LEU A 239 -3.00 -9.44 -7.57
CA LEU A 239 -3.16 -9.72 -6.15
C LEU A 239 -4.54 -10.32 -5.85
N PHE A 240 -5.62 -9.74 -6.39
CA PHE A 240 -6.96 -10.28 -6.22
C PHE A 240 -7.16 -11.63 -6.91
N ILE A 241 -6.59 -11.85 -8.09
CA ILE A 241 -6.63 -13.17 -8.76
C ILE A 241 -5.96 -14.23 -7.88
N ALA A 242 -4.77 -13.95 -7.35
CA ALA A 242 -4.07 -14.88 -6.46
C ALA A 242 -4.89 -15.20 -5.20
N ALA A 243 -5.58 -14.21 -4.64
CA ALA A 243 -6.46 -14.40 -3.50
C ALA A 243 -7.73 -15.19 -3.85
N LEU A 244 -8.36 -14.91 -4.99
CA LEU A 244 -9.52 -15.64 -5.49
C LEU A 244 -9.21 -17.11 -5.76
N GLN A 245 -7.99 -17.43 -6.19
CA GLN A 245 -7.53 -18.80 -6.41
C GLN A 245 -7.37 -19.60 -5.12
N ASN A 246 -7.21 -18.94 -3.97
CA ASN A 246 -7.12 -19.59 -2.67
C ASN A 246 -8.51 -19.91 -2.07
N VAL A 247 -9.60 -19.44 -2.67
CA VAL A 247 -10.97 -19.74 -2.21
C VAL A 247 -11.36 -21.14 -2.70
N SER A 248 -11.61 -22.08 -1.78
CA SER A 248 -11.93 -23.47 -2.16
C SER A 248 -13.26 -23.57 -2.92
N GLY A 249 -13.29 -24.44 -3.93
CA GLY A 249 -14.50 -24.71 -4.72
C GLY A 249 -15.66 -25.22 -3.87
N GLU A 250 -15.36 -26.01 -2.83
CA GLU A 250 -16.34 -26.58 -1.90
C GLU A 250 -17.21 -25.51 -1.22
N VAL A 251 -16.62 -24.36 -0.82
CA VAL A 251 -17.36 -23.27 -0.18
C VAL A 251 -18.33 -22.62 -1.17
N GLN A 252 -17.95 -22.54 -2.45
CA GLN A 252 -18.82 -22.02 -3.50
C GLN A 252 -19.93 -23.01 -3.86
N GLU A 253 -19.64 -24.31 -3.85
CA GLU A 253 -20.60 -25.39 -4.07
C GLU A 253 -21.63 -25.47 -2.94
N ALA A 254 -21.19 -25.44 -1.69
CA ALA A 254 -22.08 -25.38 -0.53
C ALA A 254 -23.04 -24.18 -0.63
N ALA A 255 -22.54 -23.00 -0.99
CA ALA A 255 -23.40 -21.83 -1.18
C ALA A 255 -24.39 -21.99 -2.36
N MET A 256 -24.04 -22.76 -3.41
CA MET A 256 -24.99 -23.11 -4.47
C MET A 256 -26.05 -24.09 -3.99
N MET A 257 -25.68 -25.05 -3.14
CA MET A 257 -26.63 -25.98 -2.51
C MET A 257 -27.61 -25.25 -1.59
N ASP A 258 -27.17 -24.17 -0.94
CA ASP A 258 -28.01 -23.27 -0.13
C ASP A 258 -28.89 -22.30 -0.97
N GLY A 259 -28.88 -22.42 -2.30
CA GLY A 259 -29.68 -21.58 -3.20
C GLY A 259 -29.17 -20.14 -3.37
N ALA A 260 -27.92 -19.85 -2.98
CA ALA A 260 -27.38 -18.49 -3.06
C ALA A 260 -27.13 -18.04 -4.51
N THR A 261 -27.70 -16.89 -4.88
CA THR A 261 -27.50 -16.28 -6.20
C THR A 261 -26.06 -15.80 -6.39
N GLY A 262 -25.62 -15.58 -7.63
CA GLY A 262 -24.23 -15.16 -7.92
C GLY A 262 -23.81 -13.88 -7.19
N TRP A 263 -24.71 -12.90 -7.07
CA TRP A 263 -24.46 -11.66 -6.31
C TRP A 263 -24.39 -11.91 -4.80
N GLN A 264 -25.26 -12.77 -4.27
CA GLN A 264 -25.23 -13.15 -2.86
C GLN A 264 -23.92 -13.90 -2.51
N ARG A 265 -23.50 -14.85 -3.35
CA ARG A 265 -22.22 -15.56 -3.22
C ARG A 265 -21.05 -14.59 -3.25
N PHE A 266 -21.02 -13.66 -4.22
CA PHE A 266 -19.96 -12.66 -4.29
C PHE A 266 -19.90 -11.79 -3.03
N ARG A 267 -21.02 -11.17 -2.63
CA ARG A 267 -21.05 -10.21 -1.51
C ARG A 267 -20.89 -10.86 -0.14
N ARG A 268 -21.43 -12.07 0.06
CA ARG A 268 -21.47 -12.72 1.38
C ARG A 268 -20.42 -13.81 1.58
N VAL A 269 -19.84 -14.36 0.52
CA VAL A 269 -18.84 -15.45 0.61
C VAL A 269 -17.50 -14.95 0.08
N THR A 270 -17.43 -14.55 -1.19
CA THR A 270 -16.16 -14.18 -1.83
C THR A 270 -15.56 -12.91 -1.24
N LEU A 271 -16.33 -11.81 -1.15
CA LEU A 271 -15.82 -10.52 -0.69
C LEU A 271 -15.30 -10.56 0.77
N PRO A 272 -15.97 -11.24 1.74
CA PRO A 272 -15.42 -11.42 3.07
C PRO A 272 -14.13 -12.25 3.09
N MET A 273 -14.02 -13.31 2.27
CA MET A 273 -12.79 -14.10 2.19
C MET A 273 -11.62 -13.34 1.55
N LEU A 274 -11.91 -12.35 0.70
CA LEU A 274 -10.91 -11.47 0.10
C LEU A 274 -10.46 -10.34 1.03
N ARG A 275 -11.02 -10.18 2.24
CA ARG A 275 -10.66 -9.10 3.17
C ARG A 275 -9.16 -8.95 3.45
N PRO A 276 -8.38 -10.02 3.69
CA PRO A 276 -6.94 -9.88 3.89
C PRO A 276 -6.24 -9.24 2.69
N THR A 277 -6.69 -9.57 1.48
CA THR A 277 -6.14 -9.00 0.24
C THR A 277 -6.67 -7.60 -0.03
N LEU A 278 -7.94 -7.32 0.25
CA LEU A 278 -8.51 -5.97 0.21
C LEU A 278 -7.72 -5.04 1.13
N PHE A 279 -7.40 -5.50 2.33
CA PHE A 279 -6.60 -4.74 3.29
C PHE A 279 -5.20 -4.41 2.72
N THR A 280 -4.51 -5.40 2.17
CA THR A 280 -3.19 -5.22 1.55
C THR A 280 -3.26 -4.25 0.37
N VAL A 281 -4.24 -4.41 -0.52
CA VAL A 281 -4.44 -3.56 -1.70
C VAL A 281 -4.74 -2.11 -1.30
N LEU A 282 -5.65 -1.90 -0.34
CA LEU A 282 -5.97 -0.57 0.17
C LEU A 282 -4.75 0.09 0.84
N THR A 283 -3.96 -0.69 1.60
CA THR A 283 -2.76 -0.17 2.27
C THR A 283 -1.69 0.25 1.26
N LEU A 284 -1.41 -0.60 0.27
CA LEU A 284 -0.44 -0.29 -0.78
C LEU A 284 -0.94 0.88 -1.65
N GLY A 285 -2.22 0.93 -1.97
CA GLY A 285 -2.83 2.03 -2.72
C GLY A 285 -2.76 3.35 -1.96
N LEU A 286 -3.06 3.35 -0.66
CA LEU A 286 -2.96 4.53 0.19
C LEU A 286 -1.52 5.05 0.26
N ILE A 287 -0.55 4.18 0.57
CA ILE A 287 0.86 4.58 0.65
C ILE A 287 1.34 5.12 -0.71
N GLY A 288 1.03 4.42 -1.80
CA GLY A 288 1.46 4.82 -3.15
C GLY A 288 0.85 6.14 -3.62
N THR A 289 -0.45 6.37 -3.35
CA THR A 289 -1.12 7.62 -3.74
C THR A 289 -0.61 8.82 -2.96
N TRP A 290 -0.17 8.65 -1.71
CA TRP A 290 0.48 9.72 -0.96
C TRP A 290 1.91 10.03 -1.41
N GLN A 291 2.58 9.07 -2.07
CA GLN A 291 3.96 9.20 -2.56
C GLN A 291 4.04 9.54 -4.05
N VAL A 292 2.96 10.01 -4.67
CA VAL A 292 2.96 10.33 -6.10
C VAL A 292 3.90 11.51 -6.41
N PHE A 293 4.99 11.20 -7.11
CA PHE A 293 6.05 12.13 -7.48
C PHE A 293 6.34 12.09 -8.98
N ASP A 294 6.77 10.93 -9.50
CA ASP A 294 7.28 10.78 -10.87
C ASP A 294 6.32 11.33 -11.93
N GLN A 295 5.03 11.05 -11.76
CA GLN A 295 3.95 11.44 -12.68
C GLN A 295 3.78 12.97 -12.73
N ILE A 296 3.90 13.62 -11.57
CA ILE A 296 3.75 15.08 -11.46
C ILE A 296 5.02 15.76 -11.94
N TYR A 297 6.19 15.26 -11.54
CA TYR A 297 7.50 15.78 -11.96
C TYR A 297 7.68 15.72 -13.48
N THR A 298 7.35 14.59 -14.10
CA THR A 298 7.46 14.40 -15.55
C THR A 298 6.31 15.08 -16.31
N GLY A 299 5.15 15.20 -15.66
CA GLY A 299 3.93 15.67 -16.26
C GLY A 299 3.85 17.20 -16.29
N THR A 300 3.11 17.74 -15.32
CA THR A 300 2.74 19.16 -15.28
C THR A 300 3.60 20.00 -14.34
N GLN A 301 4.50 19.38 -13.56
CA GLN A 301 5.36 20.06 -12.59
C GLN A 301 4.55 20.93 -11.61
N GLY A 302 3.40 20.41 -11.16
CA GLY A 302 2.47 21.11 -10.28
C GLY A 302 1.45 22.01 -10.98
N GLY A 303 1.60 22.29 -12.27
CA GLY A 303 0.67 23.12 -13.03
C GLY A 303 -0.64 22.43 -13.47
N PRO A 304 -1.62 23.18 -13.97
CA PRO A 304 -1.68 24.65 -14.01
C PRO A 304 -2.00 25.23 -12.62
N ALA A 305 -1.50 26.44 -12.34
CA ALA A 305 -1.77 27.19 -11.10
C ALA A 305 -1.63 26.37 -9.79
N LYS A 306 -0.60 25.52 -9.70
CA LYS A 306 -0.34 24.63 -8.54
C LYS A 306 -1.43 23.58 -8.27
N THR A 307 -2.36 23.35 -9.20
CA THR A 307 -3.50 22.43 -8.98
C THR A 307 -3.15 20.95 -9.06
N THR A 308 -1.97 20.61 -9.57
CA THR A 308 -1.44 19.24 -9.55
C THR A 308 -0.26 19.09 -8.58
N LEU A 309 0.04 20.13 -7.80
CA LEU A 309 1.11 20.12 -6.81
C LEU A 309 0.85 19.02 -5.76
N THR A 310 1.87 18.22 -5.44
CA THR A 310 1.79 17.16 -4.42
C THR A 310 2.86 17.36 -3.35
N PRO A 311 2.66 16.87 -2.11
CA PRO A 311 3.61 17.10 -1.03
C PRO A 311 5.00 16.52 -1.33
N ALA A 312 5.06 15.37 -2.01
CA ALA A 312 6.30 14.74 -2.44
C ALA A 312 7.06 15.62 -3.46
N TYR A 313 6.34 16.16 -4.45
CA TYR A 313 6.94 17.06 -5.44
C TYR A 313 7.33 18.42 -4.83
N LEU A 314 6.51 18.96 -3.92
CA LEU A 314 6.82 20.19 -3.19
C LEU A 314 8.09 20.04 -2.34
N SER A 315 8.24 18.93 -1.60
CA SER A 315 9.47 18.62 -0.85
C SER A 315 10.71 18.63 -1.75
N PHE A 316 10.61 17.99 -2.92
CA PHE A 316 11.68 18.00 -3.91
C PHE A 316 11.99 19.41 -4.44
N ASN A 317 10.96 20.17 -4.83
CA ASN A 317 11.16 21.53 -5.35
C ASN A 317 11.83 22.42 -4.30
N SER A 318 11.33 22.40 -3.06
CA SER A 318 11.91 23.20 -1.97
C SER A 318 13.36 22.82 -1.67
N ALA A 319 13.69 21.52 -1.62
CA ALA A 319 15.05 21.08 -1.33
C ALA A 319 16.03 21.33 -2.47
N PHE A 320 15.67 20.91 -3.69
CA PHE A 320 16.61 20.80 -4.81
C PHE A 320 16.56 21.98 -5.79
N VAL A 321 15.40 22.62 -5.96
CA VAL A 321 15.21 23.75 -6.88
C VAL A 321 15.38 25.06 -6.13
N ASP A 322 14.64 25.24 -5.03
CA ASP A 322 14.65 26.46 -4.23
C ASP A 322 15.83 26.52 -3.24
N GLN A 323 16.61 25.43 -3.13
CA GLN A 323 17.76 25.27 -2.23
C GLN A 323 17.44 25.46 -0.73
N GLN A 324 16.17 25.27 -0.36
CA GLN A 324 15.67 25.29 1.01
C GLN A 324 15.63 23.87 1.58
N TRP A 325 16.81 23.29 1.82
CA TRP A 325 16.95 21.88 2.23
C TRP A 325 16.25 21.57 3.56
N GLY A 326 16.33 22.47 4.55
CA GLY A 326 15.63 22.30 5.84
C GLY A 326 14.11 22.22 5.68
N VAL A 327 13.52 23.12 4.90
CA VAL A 327 12.08 23.14 4.59
C VAL A 327 11.69 21.90 3.79
N GLY A 328 12.42 21.57 2.72
CA GLY A 328 12.14 20.39 1.90
C GLY A 328 12.19 19.09 2.70
N ALA A 329 13.17 18.95 3.60
CA ALA A 329 13.26 17.83 4.53
C ALA A 329 12.08 17.80 5.51
N ALA A 330 11.71 18.95 6.09
CA ALA A 330 10.56 19.03 6.99
C ALA A 330 9.24 18.62 6.28
N ILE A 331 9.01 19.03 5.02
CA ILE A 331 7.86 18.58 4.23
C ILE A 331 7.87 17.05 4.09
N ALA A 332 9.03 16.44 3.80
CA ALA A 332 9.15 14.99 3.67
C ALA A 332 8.82 14.25 4.98
N PHE A 333 9.26 14.77 6.13
CA PHE A 333 8.95 14.17 7.44
C PHE A 333 7.48 14.34 7.83
N VAL A 334 6.87 15.50 7.52
CA VAL A 334 5.43 15.70 7.72
C VAL A 334 4.64 14.74 6.84
N LEU A 335 5.00 14.59 5.55
CA LEU A 335 4.39 13.62 4.65
C LEU A 335 4.53 12.19 5.18
N PHE A 336 5.72 11.81 5.65
CA PHE A 336 5.95 10.50 6.28
C PHE A 336 5.03 10.28 7.49
N ALA A 337 4.92 11.27 8.38
CA ALA A 337 4.01 11.20 9.53
C ALA A 337 2.54 11.06 9.10
N ILE A 338 2.10 11.81 8.09
CA ILE A 338 0.74 11.69 7.52
C ILE A 338 0.50 10.27 7.00
N ILE A 339 1.43 9.71 6.21
CA ILE A 339 1.31 8.34 5.68
C ILE A 339 1.21 7.33 6.81
N VAL A 340 2.04 7.45 7.85
CA VAL A 340 2.01 6.56 9.02
C VAL A 340 0.68 6.66 9.75
N VAL A 341 0.21 7.88 10.05
CA VAL A 341 -1.06 8.11 10.74
C VAL A 341 -2.22 7.54 9.94
N LEU A 342 -2.31 7.85 8.64
CA LEU A 342 -3.39 7.33 7.79
C LEU A 342 -3.33 5.81 7.66
N THR A 343 -2.14 5.22 7.56
CA THR A 343 -1.96 3.77 7.52
C THR A 343 -2.39 3.11 8.84
N LEU A 344 -2.09 3.74 9.99
CA LEU A 344 -2.51 3.25 11.30
C LEU A 344 -4.02 3.39 11.49
N VAL A 345 -4.61 4.51 11.07
CA VAL A 345 -6.07 4.74 11.08
C VAL A 345 -6.77 3.73 10.18
N GLN A 346 -6.28 3.52 8.96
CA GLN A 346 -6.79 2.50 8.05
C GLN A 346 -6.68 1.09 8.68
N ARG A 347 -5.52 0.76 9.26
CA ARG A 347 -5.29 -0.52 9.95
C ARG A 347 -6.23 -0.71 11.12
N TRP A 348 -6.50 0.33 11.89
CA TRP A 348 -7.43 0.29 13.01
C TRP A 348 -8.87 0.12 12.54
N ALA A 349 -9.31 0.90 11.55
CA ALA A 349 -10.68 0.87 11.02
C ALA A 349 -11.02 -0.46 10.32
N LEU A 350 -10.06 -1.07 9.64
CA LEU A 350 -10.23 -2.34 8.92
C LEU A 350 -9.79 -3.57 9.73
N ARG A 351 -9.35 -3.42 10.99
CA ARG A 351 -8.95 -4.55 11.82
C ARG A 351 -10.18 -5.43 12.09
N GLU A 352 -10.14 -6.68 11.66
CA GLU A 352 -11.19 -7.64 12.01
C GLU A 352 -11.23 -7.77 13.53
N ARG A 353 -12.41 -7.57 14.11
CA ARG A 353 -12.69 -8.03 15.47
C ARG A 353 -12.60 -9.54 15.42
N ASP A 354 -11.49 -10.09 15.91
CA ASP A 354 -11.31 -11.54 16.06
C ASP A 354 -12.60 -12.10 16.68
N VAL A 355 -13.28 -13.00 15.95
CA VAL A 355 -14.41 -13.74 16.51
C VAL A 355 -13.85 -14.48 17.71
N PRO A 356 -14.35 -14.25 18.95
CA PRO A 356 -13.83 -14.94 20.11
C PRO A 356 -13.89 -16.42 19.81
N ARG A 357 -12.74 -17.11 19.84
CA ARG A 357 -12.67 -18.57 19.70
C ARG A 357 -13.74 -19.15 20.61
N ARG A 358 -14.88 -19.59 20.05
CA ARG A 358 -15.91 -20.30 20.81
C ARG A 358 -15.14 -21.45 21.45
N ARG A 359 -15.00 -21.42 22.77
CA ARG A 359 -14.46 -22.54 23.55
C ARG A 359 -15.17 -23.77 23.01
N ARG A 360 -14.42 -24.69 22.38
CA ARG A 360 -14.91 -26.04 22.14
C ARG A 360 -15.38 -26.52 23.51
N MET A 361 -16.69 -26.55 23.73
CA MET A 361 -17.27 -27.30 24.82
C MET A 361 -16.93 -28.75 24.49
N VAL A 362 -15.83 -29.23 25.07
CA VAL A 362 -15.62 -30.65 25.23
C VAL A 362 -16.78 -31.11 26.10
N PRO A 363 -17.63 -32.06 25.66
CA PRO A 363 -18.66 -32.61 26.52
C PRO A 363 -17.96 -33.23 27.74
N ALA A 364 -18.13 -32.61 28.90
CA ALA A 364 -17.71 -33.19 30.16
C ALA A 364 -18.69 -34.33 30.47
N GLY A 365 -18.26 -35.57 30.29
CA GLY A 365 -19.11 -36.71 30.65
C GLY A 365 -18.79 -38.02 29.94
N VAL A 366 -17.55 -38.51 30.03
CA VAL A 366 -17.34 -39.96 30.13
C VAL A 366 -16.46 -40.17 31.35
N SER A 367 -17.11 -40.26 32.50
CA SER A 367 -16.53 -40.65 33.78
C SER A 367 -15.91 -42.03 33.67
N GLY A 368 -14.71 -42.17 34.25
CA GLY A 368 -13.94 -43.40 34.26
C GLY A 368 -14.69 -44.59 34.85
N GLY A 369 -14.35 -45.76 34.32
CA GLY A 369 -14.71 -47.08 34.81
C GLY A 369 -13.75 -48.09 34.22
N SER A 370 -12.50 -48.06 34.69
CA SER A 370 -11.57 -49.16 34.48
C SER A 370 -12.06 -50.35 35.30
N SER A 371 -12.50 -51.41 34.63
CA SER A 371 -12.46 -52.76 35.19
C SER A 371 -12.07 -53.73 34.08
N ALA A 372 -11.01 -54.47 34.35
CA ALA A 372 -10.35 -55.41 33.48
C ALA A 372 -11.28 -56.53 32.99
N ALA A 373 -11.19 -56.86 31.70
CA ALA A 373 -11.52 -58.19 31.17
C ALA A 373 -10.66 -58.47 29.93
N ALA A 374 -10.21 -59.71 29.81
CA ALA A 374 -9.04 -60.17 29.06
C ALA A 374 -9.22 -60.36 27.54
N ALA A 375 -8.06 -60.30 26.85
CA ALA A 375 -7.62 -61.07 25.66
C ALA A 375 -8.16 -60.70 24.24
N PRO A 376 -7.50 -61.16 23.16
CA PRO A 376 -6.06 -61.23 22.85
C PRO A 376 -5.70 -60.53 21.51
N GLY A 377 -4.40 -60.44 21.19
CA GLY A 377 -3.85 -59.59 20.12
C GLY A 377 -4.17 -59.97 18.67
N ILE A 378 -4.04 -58.97 17.80
CA ILE A 378 -3.85 -59.11 16.35
C ILE A 378 -2.83 -58.06 15.87
N ALA A 379 -1.95 -58.52 14.99
CA ALA A 379 -0.68 -57.94 14.56
C ALA A 379 -0.76 -56.61 13.78
N ALA A 380 0.34 -55.86 13.83
CA ALA A 380 0.61 -54.70 12.98
C ALA A 380 0.80 -55.12 11.50
N PRO A 381 0.34 -54.32 10.52
CA PRO A 381 0.59 -54.59 9.12
C PRO A 381 2.03 -54.22 8.75
N LYS A 382 2.69 -55.15 8.05
CA LYS A 382 4.05 -55.04 7.50
C LYS A 382 4.08 -54.06 6.31
N ASP A 383 5.16 -53.30 6.24
CA ASP A 383 5.60 -52.55 5.07
C ASP A 383 5.76 -53.47 3.84
N GLU A 384 5.03 -53.17 2.78
CA GLU A 384 5.18 -53.80 1.47
C GLU A 384 6.17 -52.97 0.62
N LYS A 385 7.41 -53.45 0.55
CA LYS A 385 8.36 -53.07 -0.51
C LYS A 385 7.93 -53.74 -1.81
N ARG A 386 7.80 -52.94 -2.87
CA ARG A 386 7.49 -53.37 -4.23
C ARG A 386 8.65 -53.05 -5.15
N ASP A 387 9.43 -54.08 -5.45
CA ASP A 387 10.41 -54.26 -6.54
C ASP A 387 10.13 -55.71 -6.99
N THR A 388 9.91 -56.14 -8.23
CA THR A 388 10.34 -55.72 -9.57
C THR A 388 9.55 -56.56 -10.58
N HIS A 389 9.31 -56.04 -11.78
CA HIS A 389 9.57 -56.76 -13.03
C HIS A 389 9.92 -55.77 -14.13
#